data_AF-A0A0U5FAE4-F1
#
_entry.id   AF-A0A0U5FAE4-F1
#
_cell.length_a   1.000
_cell.length_b   1.000
_cell.length_c   1.000
_cell.angle_alpha   90.00
_cell.angle_beta   90.00
_cell.angle_gamma   90.00
#
_symmetry.space_group_name_H-M   'P 1'
#
loop_
_entity.id
_entity.type
_entity.pdbx_description
1 polymer ?
#
loop_
_entity_poly.entity_id
_entity_poly.type
_entity_poly.pdbx_seq_one_letter_code
_entity_poly.pdbx_strand_id
1 'polypeptide(L)'
;MASRADYVEGFKLTDAEFDLVKSLPQDSRKFVIKQGGCCAVGTINLVGFGDELLVLSCSPDRAEIIEAVIADVGDDPDRWVPAFVSRVKTKEKPQ
;
A
#
# COMPACT_ATOMS: atom_id res chain seq x y z
N MET A 1 0.27 -13.13 -7.57
CA MET A 1 1.62 -12.55 -7.36
C MET A 1 2.27 -12.39 -8.71
N ALA A 2 3.02 -11.30 -8.92
CA ALA A 2 3.72 -11.07 -10.19
C ALA A 2 4.84 -12.10 -10.40
N SER A 3 4.93 -12.62 -11.61
CA SER A 3 5.94 -13.56 -12.10
C SER A 3 7.21 -12.83 -12.55
N ARG A 4 8.31 -13.56 -12.74
CA ARG A 4 9.55 -12.98 -13.33
C ARG A 4 9.30 -12.32 -14.69
N ALA A 5 8.42 -12.90 -15.51
CA ALA A 5 8.07 -12.35 -16.81
C ALA A 5 7.43 -10.95 -16.68
N ASP A 6 6.57 -10.73 -15.68
CA ASP A 6 5.97 -9.41 -15.44
C ASP A 6 7.03 -8.33 -15.16
N TYR A 7 8.12 -8.70 -14.48
CA TYR A 7 9.23 -7.78 -14.17
C TYR A 7 10.22 -7.59 -15.32
N VAL A 8 10.64 -8.68 -15.96
CA VAL A 8 11.69 -8.66 -16.98
C VAL A 8 11.13 -8.29 -18.35
N GLU A 9 9.95 -8.77 -18.71
CA GLU A 9 9.31 -8.47 -20.00
C GLU A 9 8.40 -7.24 -19.90
N GLY A 10 7.61 -7.14 -18.82
CA GLY A 10 6.69 -6.02 -18.59
C GLY A 10 7.42 -4.73 -18.22
N PHE A 11 8.17 -4.74 -17.11
CA PHE A 11 8.93 -3.57 -16.64
C PHE A 11 10.32 -3.43 -17.27
N LYS A 12 10.68 -4.35 -18.18
CA LYS A 12 11.96 -4.36 -18.91
C LYS A 12 13.17 -4.38 -17.98
N LEU A 13 13.05 -4.97 -16.79
CA LEU A 13 14.18 -5.11 -15.87
C LEU A 13 15.19 -6.09 -16.44
N THR A 14 16.47 -5.80 -16.23
CA THR A 14 17.55 -6.77 -16.40
C THR A 14 17.47 -7.81 -15.29
N ASP A 15 18.14 -8.95 -15.48
CA ASP A 15 18.17 -10.00 -14.46
C ASP A 15 18.75 -9.51 -13.12
N ALA A 16 19.78 -8.65 -13.18
CA ALA A 16 20.38 -8.05 -11.99
C ALA A 16 19.41 -7.08 -11.28
N GLU A 17 18.64 -6.29 -12.04
CA GLU A 17 17.62 -5.39 -11.46
C GLU A 17 16.45 -6.18 -10.86
N PHE A 18 16.06 -7.31 -11.48
CA PHE A 18 15.06 -8.21 -10.92
C PHE A 18 15.53 -8.86 -9.62
N ASP A 19 16.78 -9.34 -9.57
CA ASP A 19 17.36 -9.90 -8.34
C ASP A 19 17.47 -8.85 -7.23
N LEU A 20 17.78 -7.60 -7.58
CA LEU A 20 17.73 -6.46 -6.66
C LEU A 20 16.32 -6.28 -6.08
N VAL A 21 15.27 -6.22 -6.90
CA VAL A 21 13.88 -6.12 -6.42
C VAL A 21 13.55 -7.29 -5.49
N LYS A 22 13.93 -8.51 -5.84
CA LYS A 22 13.69 -9.71 -5.02
C LYS A 22 14.39 -9.68 -3.67
N SER A 23 15.54 -9.02 -3.58
CA SER A 23 16.30 -8.88 -2.33
C SER A 23 15.69 -7.89 -1.34
N LEU A 24 14.74 -7.04 -1.76
CA LEU A 24 14.14 -6.04 -0.90
C LEU A 24 13.11 -6.71 0.04
N PRO A 25 13.25 -6.57 1.38
CA PRO A 25 12.24 -7.06 2.31
C PRO A 25 10.90 -6.36 2.08
N GLN A 26 9.80 -7.10 2.20
CA GLN A 26 8.44 -6.59 1.96
C GLN A 26 8.07 -5.42 2.90
N ASP A 27 8.61 -5.40 4.12
CA ASP A 27 8.38 -4.39 5.15
C ASP A 27 9.39 -3.22 5.10
N SER A 28 10.37 -3.26 4.20
CA SER A 28 11.47 -2.29 4.16
C SER A 28 11.08 -0.91 3.64
N ARG A 29 9.87 -0.74 3.09
CA ARG A 29 9.41 0.48 2.38
C ARG A 29 10.36 0.90 1.25
N LYS A 30 11.17 -0.03 0.74
CA LYS A 30 12.07 0.19 -0.38
C LYS A 30 11.41 -0.21 -1.68
N PHE A 31 11.78 0.49 -2.74
CA PHE A 31 11.31 0.23 -4.08
C PHE A 31 12.39 0.60 -5.09
N VAL A 32 12.30 0.03 -6.29
CA VAL A 32 13.23 0.33 -7.38
C VAL A 32 12.56 1.33 -8.34
N ILE A 33 13.31 2.36 -8.72
CA ILE A 33 12.96 3.30 -9.78
C ILE A 33 13.85 2.98 -10.97
N LYS A 34 13.25 2.70 -12.13
CA LYS A 34 13.96 2.49 -13.39
C LYS A 34 13.73 3.68 -14.33
N GLN A 35 14.82 4.22 -14.87
CA GLN A 35 14.78 5.27 -15.89
C GLN A 35 15.82 4.97 -16.97
N GLY A 36 15.35 4.55 -18.14
CA GLY A 36 16.22 4.10 -19.22
C GLY A 36 17.08 2.91 -18.79
N GLY A 37 18.41 3.04 -18.92
CA GLY A 37 19.38 2.03 -18.50
C GLY A 37 19.85 2.15 -17.04
N CYS A 38 19.28 3.08 -16.27
CA CYS A 38 19.65 3.31 -14.88
C CYS A 38 18.55 2.81 -13.93
N CYS A 39 18.98 2.28 -12.78
CA CYS A 39 18.10 1.97 -11.66
C CYS A 39 18.60 2.63 -10.37
N ALA A 40 17.67 2.96 -9.48
CA ALA A 40 17.94 3.47 -8.16
C ALA A 40 17.01 2.81 -7.14
N VAL A 41 17.48 2.61 -5.90
CA VAL A 41 16.65 2.16 -4.79
C VAL A 41 16.19 3.38 -3.99
N GLY A 42 14.88 3.59 -3.94
CA GLY A 42 14.24 4.58 -3.09
C GLY A 42 13.79 3.97 -1.76
N THR A 43 13.61 4.81 -0.74
CA THR A 43 12.92 4.46 0.50
C THR A 43 11.83 5.48 0.74
N ILE A 44 10.61 5.04 1.01
CA ILE A 44 9.51 5.94 1.37
C ILE A 44 9.40 6.05 2.89
N ASN A 45 9.50 7.29 3.40
CA ASN A 45 9.26 7.57 4.81
C ASN A 45 7.76 7.85 5.02
N LEU A 46 7.08 6.94 5.72
CA LEU A 46 5.66 7.04 6.04
C LEU A 46 5.43 7.21 7.54
N VAL A 47 6.45 7.65 8.28
CA VAL A 47 6.29 7.99 9.71
C VAL A 47 5.24 9.08 9.84
N GLY A 48 4.25 8.85 10.71
CA GLY A 48 3.13 9.78 10.94
C GLY A 48 1.87 9.49 10.13
N PHE A 49 1.93 8.69 9.06
CA PHE A 49 0.79 8.40 8.18
C PHE A 49 -0.07 7.21 8.63
N GLY A 50 -0.25 7.04 9.94
CA GLY A 50 -0.92 5.84 10.48
C GLY A 50 -2.36 5.69 9.96
N ASP A 51 -3.11 6.79 9.93
CA ASP A 51 -4.54 6.78 9.61
C ASP A 51 -4.77 6.75 8.10
N GLU A 52 -3.94 7.47 7.35
CA GLU A 52 -3.94 7.48 5.89
C GLU A 52 -3.59 6.09 5.34
N LEU A 53 -2.67 5.38 6.00
CA LEU A 53 -2.33 4.01 5.60
C LEU A 53 -3.47 3.02 5.85
N LEU A 54 -4.40 3.28 6.79
CA LEU A 54 -5.60 2.44 6.92
C LEU A 54 -6.48 2.50 5.68
N VAL A 55 -6.52 3.66 5.02
CA VAL A 55 -7.27 3.89 3.79
C VAL A 55 -6.48 3.40 2.56
N LEU A 56 -5.21 3.78 2.44
CA LEU A 56 -4.38 3.48 1.27
C LEU A 56 -3.92 2.02 1.20
N SER A 57 -3.79 1.36 2.36
CA SER A 57 -3.45 -0.07 2.48
C SER A 57 -4.67 -0.88 2.92
N CYS A 58 -5.84 -0.55 2.38
CA CYS A 58 -7.09 -1.22 2.68
C CYS A 58 -7.06 -2.67 2.15
N SER A 59 -7.40 -3.61 3.03
CA SER A 59 -7.66 -5.01 2.71
C SER A 59 -9.15 -5.21 2.38
N PRO A 60 -9.55 -6.34 1.77
CA PRO A 60 -10.97 -6.60 1.46
C PRO A 60 -11.90 -6.48 2.67
N ASP A 61 -11.48 -6.95 3.85
CA ASP A 61 -12.25 -6.83 5.10
C ASP A 61 -12.42 -5.36 5.55
N ARG A 62 -11.42 -4.51 5.29
CA ARG A 62 -11.51 -3.07 5.56
C ARG A 62 -12.38 -2.36 4.53
N ALA A 63 -12.44 -2.85 3.29
CA ALA A 63 -13.28 -2.30 2.24
C ALA A 63 -14.76 -2.45 2.59
N GLU A 64 -15.17 -3.59 3.14
CA GLU A 64 -16.54 -3.81 3.65
C GLU A 64 -16.90 -2.81 4.75
N ILE A 65 -15.96 -2.46 5.63
CA ILE A 65 -16.19 -1.45 6.67
C ILE A 65 -16.34 -0.06 6.04
N ILE A 66 -15.51 0.29 5.05
CA ILE A 66 -15.60 1.56 4.33
C ILE A 66 -16.98 1.68 3.64
N GLU A 67 -17.42 0.63 2.93
CA GLU A 67 -18.72 0.61 2.27
C GLU A 67 -19.87 0.82 3.27
N ALA A 68 -19.83 0.15 4.42
CA ALA A 68 -20.82 0.34 5.48
C ALA A 68 -20.78 1.76 6.05
N VAL A 69 -19.59 2.34 6.23
CA VAL A 69 -19.46 3.73 6.71
C VAL A 69 -20.03 4.71 5.68
N ILE A 70 -19.70 4.55 4.39
CA ILE A 70 -20.20 5.41 3.30
C ILE A 70 -21.72 5.32 3.22
N ALA A 71 -22.31 4.13 3.39
CA ALA A 71 -23.76 3.97 3.44
C ALA A 71 -24.40 4.74 4.61
N ASP A 72 -23.71 4.84 5.76
CA ASP A 72 -24.21 5.51 6.95
C ASP A 72 -24.05 7.04 6.92
N VAL A 73 -22.92 7.55 6.40
CA VAL A 73 -22.55 8.98 6.50
C VAL A 73 -22.43 9.70 5.16
N GLY A 74 -22.60 9.00 4.03
CA GLY A 74 -22.42 9.54 2.68
C GLY A 74 -20.99 9.36 2.14
N ASP A 75 -20.82 9.67 0.85
CA ASP A 75 -19.59 9.47 0.08
C ASP A 75 -18.54 10.59 0.22
N ASP A 76 -18.87 11.65 0.96
CA ASP A 76 -17.96 12.74 1.29
C ASP A 76 -16.78 12.25 2.17
N PRO A 77 -15.53 12.30 1.68
CA PRO A 77 -14.34 11.85 2.42
C PRO A 77 -14.14 12.53 3.78
N ASP A 78 -14.55 13.80 3.90
CA ASP A 78 -14.44 14.53 5.16
C ASP A 78 -15.37 13.93 6.25
N ARG A 79 -16.37 13.14 5.83
CA ARG A 79 -17.33 12.46 6.71
C ARG A 79 -16.97 10.99 6.93
N TRP A 80 -16.69 10.23 5.87
CA TRP A 80 -16.51 8.78 6.00
C TRP A 80 -15.09 8.39 6.45
N VAL A 81 -14.04 9.12 6.09
CA VAL A 81 -12.66 8.75 6.49
C VAL A 81 -12.49 8.78 8.01
N PRO A 82 -12.89 9.84 8.75
CA PRO A 82 -12.77 9.85 10.22
C PRO A 82 -13.61 8.77 10.90
N ALA A 83 -14.80 8.48 10.36
CA ALA A 83 -15.71 7.45 10.87
C ALA A 83 -15.13 6.04 10.66
N PHE A 84 -14.54 5.77 9.49
CA PHE A 84 -13.84 4.53 9.19
C PHE A 84 -12.64 4.31 10.13
N VAL A 85 -11.74 5.29 10.23
CA VAL A 85 -10.56 5.22 11.10
C VAL A 85 -10.95 4.93 12.55
N SER A 86 -12.01 5.59 13.04
CA SER A 86 -12.54 5.35 14.38
C SER A 86 -13.07 3.92 14.57
N ARG A 87 -13.79 3.37 13.58
CA ARG A 87 -14.30 1.99 13.63
C ARG A 87 -13.18 0.95 13.64
N VAL A 88 -12.14 1.13 12.82
CA VAL A 88 -11.00 0.22 12.76
C VAL A 88 -10.21 0.25 14.07
N LYS A 89 -9.87 1.44 14.58
CA LYS A 89 -9.13 1.59 15.86
C LYS A 89 -9.89 1.06 17.07
N THR A 90 -11.23 1.07 17.02
CA THR A 90 -12.06 0.51 18.10
C THR A 90 -12.05 -1.03 18.08
N LYS A 91 -12.00 -1.65 16.90
CA LYS A 91 -11.87 -3.11 16.75
C LYS A 91 -10.47 -3.64 17.08
N GLU A 92 -9.43 -2.82 16.92
CA GLU A 92 -8.04 -3.22 17.17
C GLU A 92 -7.61 -3.16 18.65
N LYS A 93 -8.39 -2.55 19.54
CA LYS A 93 -8.13 -2.66 20.99
C LYS A 93 -8.53 -4.04 21.48
N PRO A 94 -7.59 -4.88 21.96
CA PRO A 94 -7.96 -6.12 22.59
C PRO A 94 -8.67 -5.81 23.91
N GLN A 95 -9.73 -6.56 24.18
CA GLN A 95 -10.32 -6.69 25.50
C GLN A 95 -9.39 -7.49 26.41
#